data_AF-A0A1J8QQE4-F1
#
_entry.id   AF-A0A1J8QQE4-F1
#
_cell.length_a   1.000
_cell.length_b   1.000
_cell.length_c   1.000
_cell.angle_alpha   90.00
_cell.angle_beta   90.00
_cell.angle_gamma   90.00
#
_symmetry.space_group_name_H-M   'P 1'
#
loop_
_entity.id
_entity.type
_entity.pdbx_description
1 polymer ?
#
loop_
_entity_poly.entity_id
_entity_poly.type
_entity_poly.pdbx_seq_one_letter_code
_entity_poly.pdbx_strand_id
1 'polypeptide(L)' 'MAFMDIAFFFPRTPQTSVAVMNYTVVILVGRLFLCVVWYYFPVYGGVYWFTRPVSNTGKERLSLFYQGLSIGD' A
#
# COMPACT_ATOMS: atom_id res chain seq x y z
N MET A 1 11.39 -4.43 13.99
CA MET A 1 10.27 -4.41 14.96
C MET A 1 9.46 -5.70 14.99
N ALA A 2 9.62 -6.63 14.03
CA ALA A 2 8.93 -7.94 14.03
C ALA A 2 9.14 -8.80 15.30
N PHE A 3 10.29 -8.67 15.98
CA PHE A 3 10.54 -9.39 17.24
C PHE A 3 9.55 -9.01 18.35
N MET A 4 9.22 -7.72 18.45
CA MET A 4 8.26 -7.23 19.45
C MET A 4 6.84 -7.71 19.12
N ASP A 5 6.48 -7.73 17.84
CA ASP A 5 5.17 -8.21 17.38
C ASP A 5 4.95 -9.70 17.75
N ILE A 6 5.96 -10.56 17.53
CA ILE A 6 5.89 -12.00 17.88
C ILE A 6 5.72 -12.22 19.38
N ALA A 7 6.50 -11.51 20.22
CA ALA A 7 6.39 -11.61 21.67
C ALA A 7 5.01 -11.19 22.20
N PHE A 8 4.33 -10.28 21.48
CA PHE A 8 2.99 -9.80 21.84
C PHE A 8 1.86 -10.68 21.31
N PHE A 9 2.02 -11.32 20.15
CA PHE A 9 1.04 -12.26 19.60
C PHE A 9 1.04 -13.64 20.29
N PHE A 10 2.15 -14.04 20.91
CA PHE A 10 2.30 -15.35 21.54
C PHE A 10 2.70 -15.23 23.02
N PRO A 11 1.77 -14.86 23.92
CA PRO A 11 2.04 -14.77 25.35
C PRO A 11 2.26 -16.17 25.96
N ARG A 12 3.23 -16.27 26.88
CA ARG A 12 3.62 -17.54 27.54
C ARG A 12 2.51 -18.13 28.44
N THR A 13 1.56 -17.34 28.91
CA THR A 13 0.49 -17.78 29.83
C THR A 13 -0.89 -17.35 29.32
N PRO A 14 -1.88 -18.27 29.32
CA PRO A 14 -3.21 -18.01 28.74
C PRO A 14 -4.12 -17.10 29.60
N GLN A 15 -3.75 -16.81 30.85
CA GLN A 15 -4.56 -16.00 31.75
C GLN A 15 -4.45 -14.50 31.39
N THR A 16 -5.51 -13.92 30.82
CA THR A 16 -5.57 -12.49 30.49
C THR A 16 -6.36 -11.74 31.55
N SER A 17 -5.72 -10.81 32.27
CA SER A 17 -6.39 -9.81 33.12
C SER A 17 -6.50 -8.49 32.33
N VAL A 18 -7.60 -7.74 32.48
CA VAL A 18 -7.77 -6.42 31.84
C VAL A 18 -6.62 -5.47 32.18
N ALA A 19 -6.05 -5.60 33.39
CA ALA A 19 -4.92 -4.80 33.85
C ALA A 19 -3.57 -5.17 33.18
N VAL A 20 -3.47 -6.36 32.58
CA VAL A 20 -2.23 -6.90 31.99
C VAL A 20 -2.41 -7.18 30.48
N MET A 21 -3.57 -6.85 29.92
CA MET A 21 -3.88 -7.13 28.52
C MET A 21 -3.02 -6.27 27.60
N ASN A 22 -2.48 -6.91 26.57
CA ASN A 22 -1.66 -6.24 25.59
C ASN A 22 -2.51 -5.56 24.51
N TYR A 23 -2.67 -4.25 24.62
CA TYR A 23 -3.45 -3.44 23.67
C TYR A 23 -2.80 -3.30 22.28
N THR A 24 -1.58 -3.80 22.08
CA THR A 24 -0.86 -3.69 20.80
C THR A 24 -1.61 -4.35 19.65
N VAL A 25 -2.27 -5.50 19.89
CA VAL A 25 -3.04 -6.19 18.85
C VAL A 25 -4.21 -5.35 18.34
N VAL A 26 -4.94 -4.69 19.24
CA VAL A 26 -6.07 -3.81 18.89
C VAL A 26 -5.57 -2.61 18.10
N ILE A 27 -4.45 -2.00 18.53
CA ILE A 27 -3.84 -0.88 17.83
C ILE A 27 -3.32 -1.30 16.45
N LEU A 28 -2.72 -2.48 16.33
CA LEU A 28 -2.17 -2.99 15.08
C LEU A 28 -3.29 -3.24 14.07
N VAL A 29 -4.33 -4.00 14.48
CA VAL A 29 -5.49 -4.29 13.62
C VAL A 29 -6.22 -3.00 13.27
N GLY A 30 -6.47 -2.11 14.24
CA GLY A 30 -7.12 -0.82 14.00
C GLY A 30 -6.35 0.07 13.02
N ARG A 31 -5.01 0.10 13.11
CA ARG A 31 -4.17 0.89 12.22
C ARG A 31 -4.18 0.33 10.79
N LEU A 32 -3.97 -0.97 10.63
CA LEU A 32 -4.00 -1.62 9.31
C LEU A 32 -5.38 -1.47 8.66
N PHE A 33 -6.44 -1.68 9.43
CA PHE A 33 -7.81 -1.48 8.98
C PHE A 33 -8.05 -0.05 8.52
N LEU A 34 -7.66 0.95 9.33
CA LEU A 34 -7.83 2.36 8.98
C LEU A 34 -7.02 2.75 7.73
N CYS A 35 -5.81 2.21 7.55
CA CYS A 35 -5.02 2.40 6.34
C CYS A 35 -5.74 1.84 5.09
N VAL A 36 -6.30 0.62 5.18
CA VAL A 36 -7.03 -0.01 4.07
C VAL A 36 -8.31 0.76 3.77
N VAL A 37 -9.07 1.14 4.80
CA VAL A 37 -10.30 1.94 4.65
C VAL A 37 -9.97 3.26 3.97
N TRP A 38 -8.98 4.00 4.46
CA TRP A 38 -8.57 5.28 3.86
C TRP A 38 -8.05 5.12 2.43
N TYR A 39 -7.40 4.00 2.10
CA TYR A 39 -6.90 3.76 0.75
C TYR A 39 -8.04 3.59 -0.28
N TYR A 40 -9.13 2.90 0.08
CA TYR A 40 -10.18 2.51 -0.88
C TYR A 40 -11.52 3.25 -0.77
N PHE A 41 -11.96 3.67 0.42
CA PHE A 41 -13.33 4.16 0.63
C PHE A 41 -13.56 5.64 0.32
N PRO A 42 -12.69 6.59 0.75
CA PRO A 42 -12.90 8.00 0.51
C PRO A 42 -12.75 8.36 -0.97
N VAL A 43 -13.50 9.37 -1.42
CA VAL A 43 -13.41 9.95 -2.78
C VAL A 43 -11.99 10.45 -3.09
N TYR A 44 -11.24 10.85 -2.07
CA TYR A 44 -9.84 11.29 -2.16
C TYR A 44 -8.89 10.32 -1.44
N GLY A 45 -9.25 9.05 -1.37
CA GLY A 45 -8.43 8.01 -0.75
C GLY A 45 -7.13 7.76 -1.51
N GLY A 46 -6.24 6.98 -0.89
CA GLY A 46 -4.90 6.69 -1.43
C GLY A 46 -4.90 6.14 -2.87
N VAL A 47 -5.95 5.42 -3.29
CA VAL A 47 -6.08 4.90 -4.65
C VAL A 47 -6.11 6.00 -5.72
N TYR A 48 -6.60 7.20 -5.38
CA TYR A 48 -6.66 8.36 -6.27
C TYR A 48 -5.46 9.31 -6.09
N TRP A 49 -4.66 9.13 -5.04
CA TRP A 49 -3.48 9.95 -4.75
C TRP A 49 -2.29 9.58 -5.65
N PHE A 50 -2.17 8.32 -6.08
CA PHE A 50 -1.09 7.88 -6.94
C PHE A 50 -1.50 7.90 -8.42
N THR A 51 -0.90 8.79 -9.20
CA THR A 51 -0.98 8.75 -10.67
C THR A 51 -0.24 7.52 -11.18
N ARG A 52 -0.89 6.73 -12.04
CA ARG A 52 -0.29 5.53 -12.65
C ARG A 52 1.06 5.86 -13.30
N PRO A 53 2.03 4.92 -13.29
CA PRO A 53 3.30 5.10 -13.99
C PRO A 53 3.07 5.28 -15.49
N VAL A 54 3.69 6.30 -16.09
CA VAL A 54 3.62 6.56 -17.52
C VAL A 54 4.47 5.52 -18.26
N SER A 55 3.84 4.63 -19.01
CA SER A 55 4.55 3.63 -19.81
C SER A 55 5.41 4.30 -20.90
N ASN A 56 6.66 3.86 -21.03
CA ASN A 56 7.58 4.33 -22.08
C ASN A 56 7.53 3.46 -23.35
N THR A 57 6.98 2.25 -23.29
CA THR A 57 7.06 1.23 -24.34
C THR A 57 6.25 1.56 -25.61
N GLY A 58 5.40 2.60 -25.59
CA GLY A 58 4.65 3.07 -26.76
C GLY A 58 5.24 4.30 -27.46
N LYS A 59 6.16 5.02 -26.81
CA LYS A 59 6.69 6.29 -27.34
C LYS A 59 7.70 6.07 -28.46
N GLU A 60 8.51 5.01 -28.38
CA GLU A 60 9.50 4.69 -29.41
C GLU A 60 8.85 4.29 -30.73
N ARG A 61 7.73 3.56 -30.70
CA ARG A 61 7.04 3.15 -31.93
C ARG A 61 6.39 4.33 -32.64
N LEU A 62 5.88 5.32 -31.89
CA LEU A 62 5.32 6.56 -32.43
C LEU A 62 6.43 7.49 -32.94
N SER A 63 7.54 7.65 -32.21
CA SER A 63 8.66 8.48 -32.69
C SER A 63 9.25 7.94 -33.99
N LEU A 64 9.41 6.61 -34.12
CA LEU A 64 9.89 5.97 -35.35
C LEU A 64 8.89 6.10 -36.51
N PHE A 65 7.58 6.05 -36.23
CA PHE A 65 6.55 6.22 -37.27
C PHE A 65 6.52 7.65 -37.81
N TYR A 66 6.63 8.67 -36.95
CA TYR A 66 6.69 10.07 -37.35
C TYR A 66 8.00 10.42 -38.05
N GLN A 67 9.12 9.86 -37.59
CA GLN A 67 10.42 10.04 -38.23
C GLN A 67 10.49 9.36 -39.61
N GLY A 68 9.79 8.23 -39.80
CA GLY A 68 9.59 7.61 -41.10
C GLY A 68 8.64 8.39 -42.02
N LEU A 69 7.63 9.08 -41.48
CA LEU A 69 6.71 9.93 -42.25
C LEU A 69 7.34 11.27 -42.68
N SER A 70 8.32 11.77 -41.92
CA SER A 70 9.03 13.04 -42.17
C SER A 70 10.17 12.93 -43.20
N ILE A 71 10.61 11.73 -43.56
CA ILE A 71 11.72 11.48 -44.50
C ILE A 71 11.21 11.20 -45.92
N GLY A 72 9.88 11.22 -46.12
CA GLY A 72 9.23 10.97 -47.41
C GLY A 72 8.83 12.22 -48.18
N ASP A 73 9.75 13.18 -48.35
CA ASP A 73 9.68 14.29 -49.32
C ASP A 73 10.96 14.30 -50.18
#